data_AF-A0A3U4BIM4-F1
#
_entry.id   AF-A0A3U4BIM4-F1
#
_cell.length_a   1.000
_cell.length_b   1.000
_cell.length_c   1.000
_cell.angle_alpha   90.00
_cell.angle_beta   90.00
_cell.angle_gamma   90.00
#
_symmetry.space_group_name_H-M   'P 1'
#
loop_
_entity.id
_entity.type
_entity.pdbx_description
1 polymer ?
#
loop_
_entity_poly.entity_id
_entity_poly.type
_entity_poly.pdbx_seq_one_letter_code
_entity_poly.pdbx_strand_id
1 'polypeptide(L)'
;MELIRYADINSDLYRHIWVVGDIHGCYSLLLTRLAQLNFSPDTDLLISTGDNIDRGKENLETLRLLNTPWFISVVGNHEAMALDAFETQDGNFWYVNGGYWYDSVTEKDRQEATELLLTFKQRPHIIEVETSSKKYVIAHADYPDDSYDYGKQVDIDSVLWSRDRLLGSLQGNIHPIRGADTFIFGHMIVDYTTTFANQIYIDTGSFCSGNLSFFKIK
;
A
#
# COMPACT_ATOMS: atom_id res chain seq x y z
N MET A 1 7.51 -3.09 -20.84
CA MET A 1 7.83 -2.92 -19.41
C MET A 1 7.08 -1.69 -18.95
N GLU A 2 6.18 -1.88 -18.01
CA GLU A 2 5.48 -0.78 -17.37
C GLU A 2 6.48 0.04 -16.56
N LEU A 3 6.40 1.37 -16.65
CA LEU A 3 7.32 2.26 -15.95
C LEU A 3 6.82 2.48 -14.51
N ILE A 4 7.76 2.59 -13.58
CA ILE A 4 7.45 3.00 -12.21
C ILE A 4 6.91 4.43 -12.23
N ARG A 5 5.86 4.64 -11.44
CA ARG A 5 5.12 5.89 -11.31
C ARG A 5 5.36 6.43 -9.91
N TYR A 6 5.72 7.71 -9.85
CA TYR A 6 5.97 8.42 -8.60
C TYR A 6 4.89 9.47 -8.39
N ALA A 7 4.55 9.72 -7.12
CA ALA A 7 3.80 10.90 -6.72
C ALA A 7 4.51 11.59 -5.56
N ASP A 8 4.48 12.92 -5.55
CA ASP A 8 4.91 13.75 -4.44
C ASP A 8 3.66 14.29 -3.71
N ILE A 9 3.70 14.29 -2.38
CA ILE A 9 2.63 14.82 -1.54
C ILE A 9 3.12 16.05 -0.81
N ASN A 10 2.51 17.19 -1.13
CA ASN A 10 2.71 18.41 -0.36
C ASN A 10 2.11 18.27 1.04
N SER A 11 2.97 18.04 2.03
CA SER A 11 2.54 17.77 3.40
C SER A 11 1.86 18.97 4.07
N ASP A 12 2.09 20.21 3.62
CA ASP A 12 1.52 21.43 4.20
C ASP A 12 0.00 21.53 4.07
N LEU A 13 -0.58 20.77 3.13
CA LEU A 13 -2.03 20.72 2.92
C LEU A 13 -2.78 19.95 4.03
N TYR A 14 -2.07 19.20 4.85
CA TYR A 14 -2.66 18.28 5.82
C TYR A 14 -2.20 18.58 7.24
N ARG A 15 -3.12 18.45 8.20
CA ARG A 15 -2.86 18.55 9.63
C ARG A 15 -2.04 17.35 10.10
N HIS A 16 -2.52 16.14 9.82
CA HIS A 16 -1.80 14.90 10.06
C HIS A 16 -1.74 14.04 8.80
N ILE A 17 -0.69 13.24 8.70
CA ILE A 17 -0.54 12.24 7.64
C ILE A 17 -0.18 10.92 8.29
N TRP A 18 -0.98 9.91 7.99
CA TRP A 18 -0.82 8.54 8.45
C TRP A 18 -0.53 7.64 7.27
N VAL A 19 0.37 6.68 7.47
CA VAL A 19 0.56 5.55 6.56
C VAL A 19 -0.08 4.32 7.20
N VAL A 20 -0.88 3.57 6.45
CA VAL A 20 -1.52 2.33 6.90
C VAL A 20 -0.96 1.15 6.13
N GLY A 21 -0.76 0.02 6.82
CA GLY A 21 -0.36 -1.24 6.21
C GLY A 21 -1.47 -1.88 5.39
N ASP A 22 -1.25 -3.12 4.96
CA ASP A 22 -2.10 -3.85 4.03
C ASP A 22 -3.50 -4.07 4.62
N ILE A 23 -4.52 -3.53 3.94
CA ILE A 23 -5.89 -3.47 4.45
C ILE A 23 -6.65 -4.76 4.11
N HIS A 24 -6.40 -5.37 2.95
CA HIS A 24 -6.98 -6.64 2.50
C HIS A 24 -8.49 -6.76 2.81
N GLY A 25 -9.30 -5.80 2.34
CA GLY A 25 -10.75 -5.83 2.54
C GLY A 25 -11.20 -5.82 4.01
N CYS A 26 -10.38 -5.36 4.95
CA CYS A 26 -10.73 -5.22 6.37
C CYS A 26 -11.20 -3.78 6.69
N TYR A 27 -12.19 -3.31 5.94
CA TYR A 27 -12.71 -1.94 6.02
C TYR A 27 -13.23 -1.55 7.41
N SER A 28 -14.01 -2.41 8.06
CA SER A 28 -14.53 -2.15 9.41
C SER A 28 -13.41 -2.04 10.45
N LEU A 29 -12.33 -2.81 10.30
CA LEU A 29 -11.15 -2.71 11.14
C LEU A 29 -10.45 -1.37 10.93
N LEU A 30 -10.26 -0.96 9.67
CA LEU A 30 -9.72 0.35 9.31
C LEU A 30 -10.51 1.49 9.98
N LEU A 31 -11.83 1.54 9.81
CA LEU A 31 -12.66 2.58 10.41
C LEU A 31 -12.55 2.61 11.95
N THR A 32 -12.52 1.44 12.58
CA THR A 32 -12.34 1.34 14.04
C THR A 32 -11.00 1.93 14.48
N ARG A 33 -9.91 1.66 13.74
CA ARG A 33 -8.59 2.19 14.05
C ARG A 33 -8.49 3.69 13.79
N LEU A 34 -9.07 4.20 12.70
CA LEU A 34 -9.14 5.63 12.41
C LEU A 34 -9.88 6.40 13.52
N ALA A 35 -10.99 5.84 14.01
CA ALA A 35 -11.72 6.43 15.15
C ALA A 35 -10.85 6.48 16.42
N GLN A 36 -10.10 5.42 16.72
CA GLN A 36 -9.17 5.38 17.86
C GLN A 36 -8.02 6.39 17.74
N LEU A 37 -7.59 6.69 16.51
CA LEU A 37 -6.57 7.70 16.22
C LEU A 37 -7.12 9.14 16.19
N ASN A 38 -8.43 9.33 16.35
CA ASN A 38 -9.13 10.61 16.15
C ASN A 38 -8.82 11.22 14.76
N PHE A 39 -8.77 10.37 13.73
CA PHE A 39 -8.54 10.79 12.35
C PHE A 39 -9.68 11.72 11.87
N SER A 40 -9.32 12.81 11.20
CA SER A 40 -10.24 13.78 10.64
C SER A 40 -10.16 13.78 9.10
N PRO A 41 -11.13 13.17 8.40
CA PRO A 41 -11.18 13.15 6.93
C PRO A 41 -11.12 14.52 6.24
N ASP A 42 -11.48 15.60 6.94
CA ASP A 42 -11.49 16.96 6.39
C ASP A 42 -10.10 17.62 6.42
N THR A 43 -9.17 17.11 7.24
CA THR A 43 -7.88 17.77 7.52
C THR A 43 -6.68 16.84 7.52
N ASP A 44 -6.89 15.53 7.63
CA ASP A 44 -5.84 14.52 7.68
C ASP A 44 -5.80 13.71 6.38
N LEU A 45 -4.62 13.14 6.08
CA LEU A 45 -4.40 12.24 4.95
C LEU A 45 -4.07 10.83 5.44
N LEU A 46 -4.62 9.83 4.76
CA LEU A 46 -4.25 8.43 4.90
C LEU A 46 -3.60 7.92 3.60
N ILE A 47 -2.38 7.39 3.72
CA ILE A 47 -1.63 6.76 2.63
C ILE A 47 -1.59 5.26 2.88
N SER A 48 -2.13 4.45 1.97
CA SER A 48 -2.04 2.98 2.01
C SER A 48 -0.76 2.49 1.34
N THR A 49 -0.13 1.46 1.91
CA THR A 49 0.97 0.69 1.30
C THR A 49 0.54 -0.22 0.15
N GLY A 50 -0.73 -0.16 -0.28
CA GLY A 50 -1.28 -1.07 -1.29
C GLY A 50 -2.03 -2.24 -0.65
N ASP A 51 -2.39 -3.24 -1.45
CA ASP A 51 -3.06 -4.45 -0.97
C ASP A 51 -4.33 -4.12 -0.17
N ASN A 52 -5.19 -3.33 -0.81
CA ASN A 52 -6.46 -2.88 -0.27
C ASN A 52 -7.55 -3.95 -0.42
N ILE A 53 -7.38 -4.85 -1.39
CA ILE A 53 -8.32 -5.90 -1.77
C ILE A 53 -7.80 -7.29 -1.41
N ASP A 54 -8.66 -8.28 -1.67
CA ASP A 54 -8.46 -9.71 -1.47
C ASP A 54 -8.34 -10.11 0.00
N ARG A 55 -8.49 -11.42 0.25
CA ARG A 55 -8.41 -12.11 1.56
C ARG A 55 -9.50 -11.74 2.57
N GLY A 56 -9.74 -10.47 2.83
CA GLY A 56 -10.84 -10.01 3.69
C GLY A 56 -12.19 -9.96 2.98
N LYS A 57 -13.18 -9.38 3.66
CA LYS A 57 -14.60 -9.50 3.27
C LYS A 57 -15.17 -8.25 2.63
N GLU A 58 -14.64 -7.08 2.95
CA GLU A 58 -15.19 -5.76 2.63
C GLU A 58 -14.35 -5.08 1.53
N ASN A 59 -14.02 -5.83 0.48
CA ASN A 59 -13.08 -5.41 -0.57
C ASN A 59 -13.60 -4.20 -1.37
N LEU A 60 -14.89 -4.21 -1.73
CA LEU A 60 -15.48 -3.10 -2.47
C LEU A 60 -15.60 -1.84 -1.58
N GLU A 61 -15.90 -2.01 -0.30
CA GLU A 61 -15.92 -0.91 0.67
C GLU A 61 -14.54 -0.28 0.81
N THR A 62 -13.47 -1.09 0.89
CA THR A 62 -12.10 -0.55 0.87
C THR A 62 -11.78 0.15 -0.45
N LEU A 63 -12.16 -0.42 -1.61
CA LEU A 63 -11.96 0.25 -2.90
C LEU A 63 -12.70 1.59 -3.00
N ARG A 64 -13.88 1.72 -2.40
CA ARG A 64 -14.64 2.98 -2.41
C ARG A 64 -13.92 4.13 -1.69
N LEU A 65 -12.93 3.83 -0.83
CA LEU A 65 -12.05 4.86 -0.24
C LEU A 65 -11.31 5.67 -1.30
N LEU A 66 -11.02 5.07 -2.45
CA LEU A 66 -10.33 5.72 -3.57
C LEU A 66 -11.10 6.92 -4.15
N ASN A 67 -12.41 7.02 -3.86
CA ASN A 67 -13.26 8.15 -4.23
C ASN A 67 -13.22 9.30 -3.21
N THR A 68 -12.47 9.15 -2.12
CA THR A 68 -12.38 10.16 -1.06
C THR A 68 -11.08 10.96 -1.18
N PRO A 69 -11.09 12.27 -0.85
CA PRO A 69 -9.90 13.12 -0.99
C PRO A 69 -8.82 12.86 0.06
N TRP A 70 -9.18 12.17 1.15
CA TRP A 70 -8.30 11.89 2.29
C TRP A 70 -7.60 10.53 2.21
N PHE A 71 -7.83 9.76 1.15
CA PHE A 71 -7.23 8.43 0.96
C PHE A 71 -6.44 8.34 -0.34
N ILE A 72 -5.18 7.96 -0.24
CA ILE A 72 -4.28 7.69 -1.38
C ILE A 72 -3.66 6.31 -1.15
N SER A 73 -3.42 5.58 -2.23
CA SER A 73 -2.75 4.27 -2.18
C SER A 73 -1.64 4.21 -3.20
N VAL A 74 -0.53 3.57 -2.83
CA VAL A 74 0.36 2.97 -3.84
C VAL A 74 -0.30 1.74 -4.44
N VAL A 75 0.22 1.26 -5.57
CA VAL A 75 -0.19 -0.02 -6.18
C VAL A 75 0.43 -1.18 -5.36
N GLY A 76 -0.40 -2.07 -4.82
CA GLY A 76 0.04 -3.34 -4.25
C GLY A 76 0.07 -4.47 -5.28
N ASN A 77 0.66 -5.60 -4.93
CA ASN A 77 0.73 -6.74 -5.85
C ASN A 77 -0.65 -7.38 -6.08
N HIS A 78 -1.57 -7.29 -5.12
CA HIS A 78 -2.94 -7.77 -5.32
C HIS A 78 -3.72 -6.92 -6.33
N GLU A 79 -3.56 -5.60 -6.32
CA GLU A 79 -4.14 -4.76 -7.37
C GLU A 79 -3.49 -5.01 -8.73
N ALA A 80 -2.16 -5.24 -8.78
CA ALA A 80 -1.47 -5.58 -10.01
C ALA A 80 -1.99 -6.91 -10.61
N MET A 81 -2.19 -7.95 -9.79
CA MET A 81 -2.79 -9.21 -10.23
C MET A 81 -4.20 -9.02 -10.80
N ALA A 82 -5.02 -8.16 -10.20
CA ALA A 82 -6.36 -7.86 -10.72
C ALA A 82 -6.29 -7.14 -12.09
N LEU A 83 -5.38 -6.19 -12.25
CA LEU A 83 -5.15 -5.50 -13.52
C LEU A 83 -4.69 -6.47 -14.62
N ASP A 84 -3.74 -7.35 -14.30
CA ASP A 84 -3.25 -8.38 -15.22
C ASP A 84 -4.36 -9.34 -15.64
N ALA A 85 -5.21 -9.75 -14.70
CA ALA A 85 -6.38 -10.59 -14.98
C ALA A 85 -7.35 -9.92 -15.98
N PHE A 86 -7.56 -8.60 -15.86
CA PHE A 86 -8.42 -7.87 -16.80
C PHE A 86 -7.80 -7.72 -18.19
N GLU A 87 -6.49 -7.51 -18.26
CA GLU A 87 -5.78 -7.35 -19.53
C GLU A 87 -5.66 -8.66 -20.30
N THR A 88 -5.28 -9.73 -19.60
CA THR A 88 -5.06 -11.05 -20.18
C THR A 88 -6.35 -11.85 -20.35
N GLN A 89 -7.42 -11.47 -19.65
CA GLN A 89 -8.65 -12.24 -19.49
C GLN A 89 -8.41 -13.61 -18.82
N ASP A 90 -7.30 -13.76 -18.10
CA ASP A 90 -6.95 -14.93 -17.30
C ASP A 90 -6.85 -14.54 -15.81
N GLY A 91 -7.92 -14.81 -15.06
CA GLY A 91 -8.00 -14.53 -13.63
C GLY A 91 -7.34 -15.57 -12.72
N ASN A 92 -6.78 -16.66 -13.26
CA ASN A 92 -6.36 -17.80 -12.44
C ASN A 92 -5.34 -17.40 -11.35
N PHE A 93 -4.32 -16.60 -11.72
CA PHE A 93 -3.29 -16.17 -10.77
C PHE A 93 -3.84 -15.24 -9.68
N TRP A 94 -4.73 -14.32 -10.04
CA TRP A 94 -5.39 -13.46 -9.05
C TRP A 94 -6.30 -14.26 -8.12
N TYR A 95 -7.08 -15.20 -8.66
CA TYR A 95 -8.03 -16.01 -7.91
C TYR A 95 -7.34 -16.91 -6.88
N VAL A 96 -6.26 -17.61 -7.25
CA VAL A 96 -5.51 -18.42 -6.28
C VAL A 96 -4.89 -17.60 -5.15
N ASN A 97 -4.72 -16.29 -5.35
CA ASN A 97 -4.26 -15.35 -4.33
C ASN A 97 -5.39 -14.61 -3.60
N GLY A 98 -6.67 -14.94 -3.83
CA GLY A 98 -7.79 -14.41 -3.04
C GLY A 98 -8.76 -13.48 -3.77
N GLY A 99 -8.61 -13.33 -5.10
CA GLY A 99 -9.50 -12.52 -5.94
C GLY A 99 -10.96 -13.00 -6.07
N TYR A 100 -11.32 -14.17 -5.50
CA TYR A 100 -12.65 -14.78 -5.64
C TYR A 100 -13.83 -13.93 -5.14
N TRP A 101 -13.58 -12.92 -4.30
CA TRP A 101 -14.63 -11.99 -3.86
C TRP A 101 -15.28 -11.25 -5.03
N TYR A 102 -14.53 -11.02 -6.11
CA TYR A 102 -14.99 -10.30 -7.30
C TYR A 102 -16.17 -10.99 -8.00
N ASP A 103 -16.21 -12.33 -7.98
CA ASP A 103 -17.32 -13.11 -8.56
C ASP A 103 -18.50 -13.29 -7.59
N SER A 104 -18.29 -12.97 -6.32
CA SER A 104 -19.28 -13.17 -5.26
C SER A 104 -20.20 -11.96 -5.04
N VAL A 105 -19.89 -10.82 -5.65
CA VAL A 105 -20.70 -9.59 -5.56
C VAL A 105 -21.75 -9.49 -6.67
N THR A 106 -22.67 -8.53 -6.56
CA THR A 106 -23.67 -8.29 -7.61
C THR A 106 -23.01 -7.80 -8.91
N GLU A 107 -23.69 -7.92 -10.05
CA GLU A 107 -23.15 -7.41 -11.32
C GLU A 107 -22.83 -5.91 -11.27
N LYS A 108 -23.70 -5.13 -10.61
CA LYS A 108 -23.49 -3.69 -10.41
C LYS A 108 -22.24 -3.41 -9.58
N ASP A 109 -22.10 -4.10 -8.46
CA ASP A 109 -20.95 -3.96 -7.55
C ASP A 109 -19.65 -4.40 -8.23
N ARG A 110 -19.71 -5.44 -9.08
CA ARG A 110 -18.57 -5.89 -9.88
C ARG A 110 -18.15 -4.86 -10.93
N GLN A 111 -19.11 -4.19 -11.59
CA GLN A 111 -18.81 -3.09 -12.52
C GLN A 111 -18.11 -1.95 -11.79
N GLU A 112 -18.62 -1.54 -10.62
CA GLU A 112 -17.97 -0.52 -9.78
C GLU A 112 -16.56 -0.93 -9.34
N ALA A 113 -16.40 -2.17 -8.87
CA ALA A 113 -15.09 -2.72 -8.52
C ALA A 113 -14.10 -2.65 -9.68
N THR A 114 -14.55 -3.01 -10.89
CA THR A 114 -13.73 -2.95 -12.12
C THR A 114 -13.27 -1.52 -12.40
N GLU A 115 -14.20 -0.55 -12.36
CA GLU A 115 -13.89 0.86 -12.60
C GLU A 115 -12.86 1.39 -11.60
N LEU A 116 -13.03 1.07 -10.31
CA LEU A 116 -12.11 1.47 -9.25
C LEU A 116 -10.74 0.81 -9.39
N LEU A 117 -10.69 -0.49 -9.69
CA LEU A 117 -9.44 -1.22 -9.90
C LEU A 117 -8.66 -0.69 -11.11
N LEU A 118 -9.35 -0.36 -12.21
CA LEU A 118 -8.71 0.21 -13.40
C LEU A 118 -8.05 1.57 -13.12
N THR A 119 -8.43 2.29 -12.06
CA THR A 119 -7.72 3.53 -11.66
C THR A 119 -6.27 3.27 -11.24
N PHE A 120 -5.92 2.05 -10.79
CA PHE A 120 -4.55 1.72 -10.39
C PHE A 120 -3.54 1.78 -11.55
N LYS A 121 -4.00 1.74 -12.81
CA LYS A 121 -3.16 2.01 -14.00
C LYS A 121 -2.50 3.39 -13.98
N GLN A 122 -3.07 4.35 -13.25
CA GLN A 122 -2.56 5.71 -13.13
C GLN A 122 -2.03 6.04 -11.71
N ARG A 123 -2.22 5.14 -10.74
CA ARG A 123 -1.78 5.36 -9.35
C ARG A 123 -0.27 5.18 -9.21
N PRO A 124 0.37 5.86 -8.25
CA PRO A 124 1.80 5.73 -8.02
C PRO A 124 2.15 4.33 -7.51
N HIS A 125 3.32 3.85 -7.89
CA HIS A 125 3.96 2.71 -7.22
C HIS A 125 4.74 3.17 -5.99
N ILE A 126 5.24 4.42 -6.02
CA ILE A 126 6.04 5.01 -4.97
C ILE A 126 5.52 6.41 -4.68
N ILE A 127 5.32 6.72 -3.40
CA ILE A 127 4.94 8.05 -2.93
C ILE A 127 6.11 8.64 -2.13
N GLU A 128 6.49 9.87 -2.46
CA GLU A 128 7.36 10.71 -1.65
C GLU A 128 6.50 11.66 -0.80
N VAL A 129 6.89 11.84 0.47
CA VAL A 129 6.32 12.89 1.33
C VAL A 129 7.46 13.61 2.01
N GLU A 130 7.66 14.88 1.67
CA GLU A 130 8.57 15.76 2.39
C GLU A 130 7.82 16.56 3.45
N THR A 131 8.26 16.41 4.70
CA THR A 131 7.82 17.22 5.85
C THR A 131 8.88 18.24 6.17
N SER A 132 8.60 19.19 7.07
CA SER A 132 9.57 20.20 7.52
C SER A 132 10.85 19.65 8.15
N SER A 133 10.90 18.34 8.46
CA SER A 133 12.03 17.71 9.15
C SER A 133 12.58 16.44 8.50
N LYS A 134 11.78 15.77 7.66
CA LYS A 134 12.09 14.44 7.13
C LYS A 134 11.44 14.20 5.78
N LYS A 135 12.13 13.42 4.95
CA LYS A 135 11.64 12.82 3.71
C LYS A 135 11.25 11.36 3.93
N TYR A 136 10.00 11.03 3.61
CA TYR A 136 9.47 9.67 3.66
C TYR A 136 9.23 9.14 2.25
N VAL A 137 9.50 7.85 2.05
CA VAL A 137 9.19 7.13 0.82
C VAL A 137 8.30 5.95 1.18
N ILE A 138 7.15 5.85 0.54
CA ILE A 138 6.18 4.78 0.73
C ILE A 138 6.11 3.97 -0.56
N ALA A 139 6.30 2.66 -0.46
CA ALA A 139 6.09 1.71 -1.55
C ALA A 139 5.46 0.44 -0.98
N HIS A 140 5.04 -0.48 -1.84
CA HIS A 140 4.37 -1.68 -1.38
C HIS A 140 5.33 -2.68 -0.72
N ALA A 141 6.27 -3.27 -1.46
CA ALA A 141 7.15 -4.32 -0.95
C ALA A 141 8.58 -3.84 -0.68
N ASP A 142 9.19 -3.11 -1.61
CA ASP A 142 10.56 -2.65 -1.50
C ASP A 142 10.87 -1.44 -2.40
N TYR A 143 12.03 -0.81 -2.19
CA TYR A 143 12.70 0.03 -3.16
C TYR A 143 14.02 -0.67 -3.56
N PRO A 144 14.14 -1.28 -4.76
CA PRO A 144 15.20 -2.24 -5.07
C PRO A 144 16.50 -1.56 -5.53
N ASP A 145 17.00 -0.63 -4.72
CA ASP A 145 18.29 0.04 -4.89
C ASP A 145 18.83 0.50 -3.53
N ASP A 146 20.09 0.89 -3.47
CA ASP A 146 20.75 1.43 -2.26
C ASP A 146 20.68 2.97 -2.20
N SER A 147 20.22 3.62 -3.26
CA SER A 147 20.02 5.07 -3.33
C SER A 147 18.71 5.40 -4.05
N TYR A 148 17.82 6.03 -3.29
CA TYR A 148 16.59 6.61 -3.77
C TYR A 148 16.83 7.96 -4.44
N ASP A 149 16.19 8.14 -5.59
CA ASP A 149 16.03 9.41 -6.28
C ASP A 149 14.61 9.46 -6.86
N TYR A 150 13.93 10.60 -6.72
CA TYR A 150 12.59 10.78 -7.27
C TYR A 150 12.59 10.57 -8.79
N GLY A 151 11.70 9.71 -9.29
CA GLY A 151 11.58 9.42 -10.73
C GLY A 151 12.55 8.38 -11.27
N LYS A 152 13.51 7.89 -10.46
CA LYS A 152 14.44 6.84 -10.87
C LYS A 152 13.69 5.56 -11.22
N GLN A 153 13.90 5.04 -12.43
CA GLN A 153 13.30 3.77 -12.79
C GLN A 153 13.99 2.65 -12.03
N VAL A 154 13.18 1.78 -11.44
CA VAL A 154 13.58 0.61 -10.66
C VAL A 154 12.73 -0.58 -11.12
N ASP A 155 13.15 -1.78 -10.77
CA ASP A 155 12.43 -3.00 -11.15
C ASP A 155 11.05 -3.06 -10.49
N ILE A 156 9.99 -3.09 -11.31
CA ILE A 156 8.60 -3.06 -10.84
C ILE A 156 8.21 -4.33 -10.10
N ASP A 157 8.72 -5.48 -10.55
CA ASP A 157 8.46 -6.75 -9.90
C ASP A 157 9.01 -6.71 -8.47
N SER A 158 10.21 -6.16 -8.26
CA SER A 158 10.76 -6.01 -6.91
C SER A 158 9.99 -5.01 -6.04
N VAL A 159 9.49 -3.89 -6.60
CA VAL A 159 8.66 -2.93 -5.85
C VAL A 159 7.34 -3.55 -5.36
N LEU A 160 6.80 -4.51 -6.11
CA LEU A 160 5.53 -5.18 -5.79
C LEU A 160 5.71 -6.51 -5.03
N TRP A 161 6.78 -7.25 -5.27
CA TRP A 161 6.87 -8.65 -4.85
C TRP A 161 8.08 -8.98 -3.97
N SER A 162 9.10 -8.12 -3.94
CA SER A 162 10.35 -8.45 -3.26
C SER A 162 10.15 -8.74 -1.78
N ARG A 163 10.80 -9.80 -1.32
CA ARG A 163 10.90 -10.17 0.10
C ARG A 163 12.33 -10.15 0.60
N ASP A 164 13.28 -9.95 -0.32
CA ASP A 164 14.69 -10.26 -0.10
C ASP A 164 15.31 -9.32 0.94
N ARG A 165 14.98 -8.02 0.89
CA ARG A 165 15.50 -7.04 1.84
C ARG A 165 15.05 -7.32 3.27
N LEU A 166 13.77 -7.63 3.49
CA LEU A 166 13.27 -7.96 4.82
C LEU A 166 13.84 -9.29 5.31
N LEU A 167 13.84 -10.32 4.47
CA LEU A 167 14.42 -11.63 4.81
C LEU A 167 15.92 -11.52 5.14
N GLY A 168 16.67 -10.72 4.38
CA GLY A 168 18.07 -10.42 4.67
C GLY A 168 18.25 -9.66 5.99
N SER A 169 17.40 -8.68 6.26
CA SER A 169 17.43 -7.89 7.51
C SER A 169 17.15 -8.76 8.73
N LEU A 170 16.21 -9.70 8.64
CA LEU A 170 15.92 -10.70 9.68
C LEU A 170 17.12 -11.63 9.96
N GLN A 171 18.02 -11.78 9.00
CA GLN A 171 19.28 -12.52 9.13
C GLN A 171 20.46 -11.64 9.58
N GLY A 172 20.22 -10.35 9.83
CA GLY A 172 21.24 -9.39 10.27
C GLY A 172 21.92 -8.59 9.16
N ASN A 173 21.55 -8.79 7.89
CA ASN A 173 22.06 -8.00 6.76
C ASN A 173 21.30 -6.67 6.65
N ILE A 174 21.62 -5.74 7.56
CA ILE A 174 20.88 -4.49 7.72
C ILE A 174 21.68 -3.34 7.07
N HIS A 175 21.09 -2.73 6.03
CA HIS A 175 21.70 -1.61 5.31
C HIS A 175 20.66 -0.49 5.07
N PRO A 176 21.03 0.79 5.24
CA PRO A 176 20.14 1.90 4.92
C PRO A 176 19.98 2.05 3.40
N ILE A 177 18.83 2.54 2.97
CA ILE A 177 18.63 3.07 1.62
C ILE A 177 18.87 4.57 1.69
N ARG A 178 19.82 5.09 0.91
CA ARG A 178 20.15 6.53 0.91
C ARG A 178 19.10 7.32 0.13
N GLY A 179 19.08 8.64 0.29
CA GLY A 179 18.21 9.54 -0.49
C GLY A 179 16.88 9.92 0.17
N ALA A 180 16.47 9.20 1.22
CA ALA A 180 15.35 9.58 2.09
C ALA A 180 15.61 9.16 3.55
N ASP A 181 14.93 9.81 4.49
CA ASP A 181 15.12 9.55 5.92
C ASP A 181 14.42 8.28 6.38
N THR A 182 13.32 7.90 5.74
CA THR A 182 12.52 6.72 6.13
C THR A 182 11.78 6.13 4.94
N PHE A 183 11.84 4.81 4.81
CA PHE A 183 11.06 4.01 3.87
C PHE A 183 10.00 3.23 4.64
N ILE A 184 8.78 3.19 4.12
CA ILE A 184 7.65 2.49 4.77
C ILE A 184 7.06 1.51 3.77
N PHE A 185 7.00 0.24 4.17
CA PHE A 185 6.58 -0.88 3.34
C PHE A 185 5.51 -1.74 4.03
N GLY A 186 4.70 -2.39 3.20
CA GLY A 186 3.71 -3.40 3.54
C GLY A 186 4.17 -4.81 3.13
N HIS A 187 3.30 -5.57 2.46
CA HIS A 187 3.50 -6.87 1.76
C HIS A 187 3.87 -8.08 2.63
N MET A 188 4.86 -7.92 3.49
CA MET A 188 5.32 -8.99 4.37
C MET A 188 4.78 -8.80 5.78
N ILE A 189 3.87 -9.70 6.16
CA ILE A 189 3.33 -9.79 7.51
C ILE A 189 4.45 -9.96 8.54
N VAL A 190 4.49 -9.03 9.48
CA VAL A 190 5.32 -9.08 10.69
C VAL A 190 4.43 -9.06 11.94
N ASP A 191 4.86 -9.70 13.03
CA ASP A 191 4.07 -9.77 14.28
C ASP A 191 3.81 -8.38 14.89
N TYR A 192 4.74 -7.46 14.68
CA TYR A 192 4.70 -6.07 15.12
C TYR A 192 5.47 -5.21 14.12
N THR A 193 5.09 -3.94 14.02
CA THR A 193 5.82 -2.96 13.21
C THR A 193 7.30 -3.03 13.55
N THR A 194 8.12 -3.27 12.54
CA THR A 194 9.55 -3.54 12.71
C THR A 194 10.37 -2.59 11.86
N THR A 195 11.48 -2.12 12.41
CA THR A 195 12.40 -1.20 11.72
C THR A 195 13.77 -1.83 11.56
N PHE A 196 14.31 -1.78 10.34
CA PHE A 196 15.68 -2.15 10.02
C PHE A 196 16.35 -0.97 9.33
N ALA A 197 17.45 -0.46 9.89
CA ALA A 197 18.08 0.80 9.45
C ALA A 197 17.04 1.94 9.32
N ASN A 198 16.70 2.34 8.10
CA ASN A 198 15.68 3.35 7.82
C ASN A 198 14.45 2.80 7.07
N GLN A 199 14.23 1.48 7.08
CA GLN A 199 13.05 0.82 6.52
C GLN A 199 12.10 0.39 7.65
N ILE A 200 10.82 0.71 7.52
CA ILE A 200 9.75 0.37 8.47
C ILE A 200 8.76 -0.55 7.76
N TYR A 201 8.57 -1.74 8.30
CA TYR A 201 7.60 -2.72 7.82
C TYR A 201 6.36 -2.65 8.72
N ILE A 202 5.21 -2.32 8.12
CA ILE A 202 3.98 -2.03 8.85
C ILE A 202 2.82 -2.98 8.54
N ASP A 203 2.99 -3.99 7.66
CA ASP A 203 1.98 -5.02 7.51
C ASP A 203 1.96 -5.95 8.73
N THR A 204 0.89 -5.87 9.53
CA THR A 204 0.65 -6.74 10.69
C THR A 204 -0.43 -7.80 10.44
N GLY A 205 -0.78 -8.03 9.18
CA GLY A 205 -1.66 -9.10 8.75
C GLY A 205 -3.13 -8.88 9.12
N SER A 206 -3.71 -7.75 8.71
CA SER A 206 -5.08 -7.33 9.05
C SER A 206 -6.13 -8.43 8.93
N PHE A 207 -6.15 -9.15 7.81
CA PHE A 207 -7.13 -10.21 7.53
C PHE A 207 -6.97 -11.47 8.40
N CYS A 208 -5.76 -11.76 8.90
CA CYS A 208 -5.46 -13.00 9.63
C CYS A 208 -5.22 -12.80 11.13
N SER A 209 -4.64 -11.68 11.55
CA SER A 209 -4.34 -11.36 12.94
C SER A 209 -5.41 -10.46 13.59
N GLY A 210 -6.19 -9.74 12.78
CA GLY A 210 -7.08 -8.68 13.25
C GLY A 210 -6.36 -7.40 13.67
N ASN A 211 -5.04 -7.31 13.45
CA ASN A 211 -4.24 -6.12 13.72
C ASN A 211 -4.05 -5.31 12.43
N LEU A 212 -4.27 -4.00 12.51
CA LEU A 212 -3.96 -3.07 11.43
C LEU A 212 -3.11 -1.93 11.99
N SER A 213 -1.89 -1.83 11.47
CA SER A 213 -0.88 -0.87 11.92
C SER A 213 -0.93 0.42 11.13
N PHE A 214 -0.59 1.50 11.83
CA PHE A 214 -0.51 2.85 11.30
C PHE A 214 0.82 3.47 11.74
N PHE A 215 1.43 4.25 10.86
CA PHE A 215 2.61 5.04 11.14
C PHE A 215 2.33 6.52 10.89
N LYS A 216 2.55 7.37 11.89
CA LYS A 216 2.34 8.81 11.75
C LYS A 216 3.58 9.47 11.17
N ILE A 217 3.45 10.13 10.02
CA ILE A 217 4.57 10.90 9.42
C ILE A 217 4.43 12.42 9.64
N LYS A 218 3.21 12.91 9.92
CA LYS A 218 2.90 14.29 10.33
C LYS A 218 1.72 14.32 11.30
#